data_AF-A0A6P0U0P4-F1
#
_entry.id   AF-A0A6P0U0P4-F1
#
_cell.length_a   1.000
_cell.length_b   1.000
_cell.length_c   1.000
_cell.angle_alpha   90.00
_cell.angle_beta   90.00
_cell.angle_gamma   90.00
#
_symmetry.space_group_name_H-M   'P 1'
#
loop_
_entity.id
_entity.type
_entity.pdbx_description
1 polymer ?
#
loop_
_entity_poly.entity_id
_entity_poly.type
_entity_poly.pdbx_seq_one_letter_code
_entity_poly.pdbx_strand_id
1 'polypeptide(L)' 'MKTANSQSYKVDAKVGICEEKVSIEKRSVGRFVLATNILNTEELTVEEMLSKYKEQQSVEGGFSFLKNPMFLTEVCLS' A
#
# COMPACT_ATOMS: atom_id res chain seq x y z
N MET A 1 38.33 18.63 44.25
CA MET A 1 37.03 18.18 43.68
C MET A 1 37.09 18.40 42.16
N LYS A 2 37.06 17.34 41.35
CA LYS A 2 37.04 17.45 39.88
C LYS A 2 35.59 17.55 39.41
N THR A 3 35.22 18.65 38.78
CA THR A 3 33.90 18.86 38.19
C THR A 3 33.77 18.02 36.91
N ALA A 4 32.75 17.17 36.85
CA ALA A 4 32.45 16.34 35.68
C ALA A 4 31.89 17.21 34.55
N ASN A 5 32.51 17.15 33.38
CA ASN A 5 32.04 17.84 32.18
C ASN A 5 30.82 17.12 31.63
N SER A 6 29.63 17.69 31.79
CA SER A 6 28.39 17.15 31.22
C SER A 6 28.04 17.91 29.95
N GLN A 7 28.13 17.23 28.81
CA GLN A 7 27.67 17.76 27.52
C GLN A 7 26.33 17.13 27.18
N SER A 8 25.33 17.95 26.87
CA SER A 8 24.03 17.51 26.38
C SER A 8 23.83 17.99 24.94
N TYR A 9 23.23 17.13 24.13
CA TYR A 9 22.87 17.44 22.75
C TYR A 9 21.35 17.52 22.66
N LYS A 10 20.87 18.52 21.91
CA LYS A 10 19.48 18.63 21.51
C LYS A 10 19.42 18.63 19.99
N VAL A 11 18.61 17.75 19.44
CA VAL A 11 18.33 17.70 18.00
C VAL A 11 16.93 18.22 17.79
N ASP A 12 16.81 19.31 17.04
CA ASP A 12 15.54 19.80 16.53
C ASP A 12 15.42 19.35 15.06
N ALA A 13 14.37 18.60 14.75
CA ALA A 13 14.08 18.15 13.39
C ALA A 13 12.62 18.44 13.05
N LYS A 14 12.37 18.70 11.76
CA LYS A 14 11.02 18.83 11.20
C LYS A 14 10.76 17.64 10.31
N VAL A 15 9.62 16.99 10.53
CA VAL A 15 9.15 15.92 9.65
C VAL A 15 8.40 16.57 8.49
N GLY A 16 8.73 16.14 7.28
CA GLY A 16 8.05 16.55 6.05
C GLY A 16 7.85 15.35 5.14
N ILE A 17 6.86 15.45 4.27
CA ILE A 17 6.60 14.43 3.25
C ILE A 17 7.67 14.54 2.18
N CYS A 18 8.30 13.42 1.85
CA CYS A 18 9.21 13.33 0.72
C CYS A 18 8.42 12.91 -0.51
N GLU A 19 7.99 13.88 -1.32
CA GLU A 19 7.19 13.66 -2.54
C GLU A 19 7.87 12.67 -3.50
N GLU A 20 9.20 12.69 -3.59
CA GLU A 20 9.97 11.76 -4.40
C GLU A 20 9.75 10.30 -3.95
N LYS A 21 9.93 10.02 -2.65
CA LYS A 21 9.66 8.68 -2.10
C LYS A 21 8.20 8.28 -2.29
N VAL A 22 7.26 9.20 -2.08
CA VAL A 22 5.83 8.94 -2.30
C VAL A 22 5.56 8.56 -3.76
N SER A 23 6.19 9.24 -4.71
CA SER A 23 6.01 8.97 -6.15
C SER A 23 6.56 7.60 -6.56
N ILE A 24 7.69 7.20 -5.98
CA ILE A 24 8.32 5.89 -6.22
C ILE A 24 7.42 4.78 -5.66
N GLU A 25 6.98 4.91 -4.41
CA GLU A 25 6.11 3.92 -3.77
C GLU A 25 4.76 3.80 -4.51
N LYS A 26 4.19 4.93 -4.96
CA LYS A 26 2.97 4.95 -5.81
C LYS A 26 3.14 4.20 -7.13
N ARG A 27 4.36 4.11 -7.67
CA ARG A 27 4.64 3.32 -8.87
C ARG A 27 4.77 1.82 -8.56
N SER A 28 5.12 1.48 -7.33
CA SER A 28 5.28 0.09 -6.86
C SER A 28 3.98 -0.56 -6.38
N VAL A 29 2.86 0.18 -6.31
CA VAL A 29 1.58 -0.41 -5.89
C VAL A 29 1.04 -1.38 -6.94
N GLY A 30 0.61 -2.55 -6.49
CA GLY A 30 -0.10 -3.51 -7.32
C GLY A 30 -1.42 -2.94 -7.85
N ARG A 31 -1.76 -3.25 -9.10
CA ARG A 31 -3.03 -2.88 -9.73
C ARG A 31 -3.84 -4.14 -10.01
N PHE A 32 -5.16 -4.05 -9.88
CA PHE A 32 -6.08 -5.10 -10.28
C PHE A 32 -7.07 -4.56 -11.31
N VAL A 33 -7.49 -5.43 -12.23
CA VAL A 33 -8.49 -5.11 -13.26
C VAL A 33 -9.76 -5.88 -12.91
N LEU A 34 -10.86 -5.15 -12.77
CA LEU A 34 -12.19 -5.74 -12.62
C LEU A 34 -12.87 -5.73 -13.99
N ALA A 35 -13.25 -6.90 -14.47
CA ALA A 35 -14.01 -7.07 -15.70
C ALA A 35 -15.38 -7.62 -15.35
N THR A 36 -16.43 -7.03 -15.93
CA THR A 36 -17.82 -7.47 -15.78
C THR A 36 -18.43 -7.71 -17.16
N ASN A 37 -19.34 -8.68 -17.25
CA ASN A 37 -20.12 -8.95 -18.46
C ASN A 37 -21.35 -8.04 -18.57
N ILE A 38 -21.56 -7.14 -17.61
CA ILE A 38 -22.63 -6.14 -17.64
C ILE A 38 -22.19 -5.00 -18.56
N LEU A 39 -22.86 -4.88 -19.70
CA LEU A 39 -22.57 -3.88 -20.73
C LEU A 39 -23.22 -2.53 -20.43
N ASN A 40 -24.24 -2.50 -19.57
CA ASN A 40 -24.96 -1.30 -19.21
C ASN A 40 -24.32 -0.62 -17.98
N THR A 41 -23.73 0.55 -18.19
CA THR A 41 -23.06 1.32 -17.13
C THR A 41 -24.02 1.98 -16.14
N GLU A 42 -25.31 2.08 -16.48
CA GLU A 42 -26.34 2.58 -15.55
C GLU A 42 -26.85 1.48 -14.60
N GLU A 43 -26.66 0.21 -14.97
CA GLU A 43 -27.04 -0.95 -14.17
C GLU A 43 -25.96 -1.34 -13.14
N LEU A 44 -24.70 -1.02 -13.43
CA LEU A 44 -23.58 -1.24 -12.53
C LEU A 44 -22.58 -0.10 -12.59
N THR A 45 -22.62 0.76 -11.56
CA THR A 45 -21.64 1.82 -11.39
C THR A 45 -20.27 1.28 -10.97
N VAL A 46 -19.22 2.08 -11.13
CA VAL A 46 -17.86 1.71 -10.74
C VAL A 46 -17.77 1.49 -9.23
N GLU A 47 -18.46 2.33 -8.46
CA GLU A 47 -18.52 2.27 -7.00
C GLU A 47 -19.21 0.98 -6.53
N GLU A 48 -20.33 0.62 -7.14
CA GLU A 48 -21.04 -0.62 -6.83
C GLU A 48 -20.22 -1.86 -7.22
N MET A 49 -19.57 -1.83 -8.39
CA MET A 49 -18.66 -2.90 -8.81
C MET A 49 -17.55 -3.11 -7.78
N LEU A 50 -16.95 -2.02 -7.28
CA LEU A 50 -15.90 -2.08 -6.27
C LEU A 50 -16.43 -2.57 -4.92
N SER A 51 -17.64 -2.17 -4.52
CA SER A 51 -18.28 -2.64 -3.28
C SER A 51 -18.54 -4.15 -3.35
N LYS A 52 -19.14 -4.62 -4.46
CA LYS A 52 -19.39 -6.05 -4.70
C LYS A 52 -18.12 -6.88 -4.68
N TYR A 53 -17.04 -6.37 -5.29
CA TYR A 53 -15.73 -7.00 -5.24
C TYR A 53 -15.18 -7.11 -3.81
N LYS A 54 -15.34 -6.08 -2.99
CA LYS A 54 -14.86 -6.07 -1.59
C LYS A 54 -15.71 -6.91 -0.63
N GLU A 55 -17.02 -7.02 -0.89
CA GLU A 55 -17.98 -7.78 -0.09
C GLU A 55 -17.86 -9.30 -0.27
N GLN A 56 -17.21 -9.76 -1.34
CA GLN A 56 -16.85 -11.17 -1.49
C GLN A 56 -15.88 -11.55 -0.36
N GLN A 57 -16.41 -12.28 0.63
CA GLN A 57 -15.83 -12.55 1.96
C GLN A 57 -14.36 -13.03 1.99
N SER A 58 -13.78 -13.45 0.87
CA SER A 58 -12.45 -14.03 0.79
C SER A 58 -11.44 -13.21 -0.02
N VAL A 59 -11.79 -12.07 -0.62
CA VAL A 59 -10.84 -11.40 -1.53
C VAL A 59 -9.67 -10.78 -0.76
N GLU A 60 -9.90 -10.17 0.40
CA GLU A 60 -8.77 -9.63 1.17
C GLU A 60 -7.98 -10.70 1.93
N GLY A 61 -8.62 -11.79 2.37
CA GLY A 61 -7.92 -12.92 3.00
C GLY A 61 -7.09 -13.71 1.99
N GLY A 62 -7.73 -14.07 0.87
CA GLY A 62 -7.17 -14.85 -0.22
C GLY A 62 -6.17 -14.09 -1.09
N PHE A 63 -6.25 -12.75 -1.19
CA PHE A 63 -5.27 -11.91 -1.91
C PHE A 63 -4.44 -11.00 -0.99
N SER A 64 -4.49 -11.20 0.34
CA SER A 64 -3.56 -10.52 1.28
C SER A 64 -2.10 -10.74 0.90
N PHE A 65 -1.80 -11.88 0.27
CA PHE A 65 -0.49 -12.20 -0.27
C PHE A 65 -0.02 -11.19 -1.32
N LEU A 66 -0.93 -10.61 -2.13
CA LEU A 66 -0.60 -9.56 -3.11
C LEU A 66 -0.26 -8.22 -2.45
N LYS A 67 -0.59 -8.04 -1.17
CA LYS A 67 -0.22 -6.87 -0.38
C LYS A 67 1.17 -7.02 0.26
N ASN A 68 1.77 -8.20 0.23
CA ASN A 68 3.10 -8.46 0.79
C ASN A 68 4.17 -8.50 -0.32
N PRO A 69 5.16 -7.58 -0.33
CA PRO A 69 6.21 -7.54 -1.36
C PRO A 69 7.01 -8.83 -1.48
N MET A 70 7.13 -9.60 -0.39
CA MET A 70 7.89 -10.86 -0.34
C MET A 70 7.22 -12.02 -1.09
N PHE A 71 5.93 -11.91 -1.43
CA PHE A 71 5.22 -13.01 -2.11
C PHE A 71 5.51 -13.06 -3.62
N LEU A 72 5.98 -11.95 -4.21
CA LEU A 72 6.30 -11.90 -5.64
C LEU A 72 7.58 -12.69 -5.99
N THR A 73 8.44 -12.96 -5.01
CA THR A 73 9.74 -13.62 -5.22
C THR A 73 9.67 -15.14 -5.26
N GLU A 74 8.56 -15.76 -4.82
CA GLU A 74 8.44 -17.23 -4.75
C GLU A 74 7.96 -17.87 -6.07
N VAL A 75 7.28 -17.12 -6.95
CA VAL A 75 6.73 -17.65 -8.21
C VAL A 75 7.76 -17.70 -9.35
N CYS A 76 8.92 -17.02 -9.21
CA CYS A 76 9.88 -16.85 -10.30
C CYS A 76 11.19 -17.64 -10.16
N LEU A 77 11.31 -18.56 -9.19
CA LEU A 77 12.55 -19.31 -8.93
C LEU A 77 12.43 -20.84 -9.00
N SER A 78 11.40 -21.39 -9.68
CA SER A 78 11.36 -22.81 -10.06
C SER A 78 11.53 -23.00 -11.55
#